data_AF-A0A2R6BES7-F1
#
_entry.id   AF-A0A2R6BES7-F1
#
_cell.length_a   1.000
_cell.length_b   1.000
_cell.length_c   1.000
_cell.angle_alpha   90.00
_cell.angle_beta   90.00
_cell.angle_gamma   90.00
#
_symmetry.space_group_name_H-M   'P 1'
#
loop_
_entity.id
_entity.type
_entity.pdbx_description
1 polymer ?
#
loop_
_entity_poly.entity_id
_entity_poly.type
_entity_poly.pdbx_seq_one_letter_code
_entity_poly.pdbx_strand_id
1 'polypeptide(L)' 'MKIAALLPAGEYTKELELILQSFPHEVKLFTKLDEQTVEHLKEVEVLVSTPFFPFTCDP' A
#
# COMPACT_ATOMS: atom_id res chain seq x y z
N MET A 1 -15.22 3.42 0.81
CA MET A 1 -14.45 2.18 0.83
C MET A 1 -13.06 2.50 1.32
N LYS A 2 -12.56 1.76 2.32
CA LYS A 2 -11.18 1.85 2.81
C LYS A 2 -10.30 0.87 2.06
N ILE A 3 -9.27 1.36 1.37
CA ILE A 3 -8.38 0.57 0.52
C ILE A 3 -6.95 0.72 1.03
N ALA A 4 -6.27 -0.39 1.28
CA ALA A 4 -4.81 -0.39 1.45
C ALA A 4 -4.14 -0.83 0.15
N ALA A 5 -3.10 -0.10 -0.26
CA ALA A 5 -2.17 -0.52 -1.29
C ALA A 5 -0.83 -0.85 -0.63
N LEU A 6 -0.41 -2.11 -0.64
CA LEU A 6 0.88 -2.56 -0.11
C LEU A 6 1.82 -2.87 -1.28
N LEU A 7 2.66 -1.89 -1.65
CA LEU A 7 3.48 -1.91 -2.86
C LEU A 7 4.91 -1.46 -2.55
N PRO A 8 5.95 -2.00 -3.19
CA PRO A 8 7.32 -1.58 -2.94
C PRO A 8 7.54 -0.10 -3.26
N ALA A 9 8.40 0.57 -2.50
CA ALA A 9 8.85 1.91 -2.85
C ALA A 9 9.67 1.88 -4.15
N GLY A 10 9.51 2.91 -4.99
CA GLY A 10 10.21 3.03 -6.26
C GLY A 10 10.20 4.47 -6.79
N GLU A 11 10.69 4.64 -8.02
CA GLU A 11 10.84 5.95 -8.67
C GLU A 11 9.52 6.73 -8.72
N TYR A 12 8.40 6.03 -8.92
CA TYR A 12 7.07 6.64 -9.11
C TYR A 12 6.17 6.63 -7.88
N THR A 13 6.71 6.38 -6.68
CA THR A 13 5.88 6.30 -5.46
C THR A 13 5.12 7.60 -5.19
N LYS A 14 5.73 8.77 -5.44
CA LYS A 14 5.11 10.07 -5.17
C LYS A 14 3.97 10.38 -6.14
N GLU A 15 4.17 10.09 -7.41
CA GLU A 15 3.18 10.24 -8.47
C GLU A 15 1.98 9.32 -8.20
N LEU A 16 2.25 8.08 -7.75
CA LEU A 16 1.21 7.16 -7.32
C LEU A 16 0.41 7.72 -6.14
N GLU A 17 1.06 8.26 -5.10
CA GLU A 17 0.35 8.89 -3.97
C GLU A 17 -0.58 10.02 -4.42
N LEU A 18 -0.11 10.89 -5.35
CA LEU A 18 -0.93 11.97 -5.91
C LEU A 18 -2.13 11.43 -6.70
N ILE A 19 -1.91 10.39 -7.51
CA ILE A 19 -2.99 9.73 -8.26
C ILE A 19 -4.01 9.14 -7.28
N LEU A 20 -3.56 8.46 -6.22
CA LEU A 20 -4.42 7.84 -5.21
C LEU A 20 -5.28 8.85 -4.44
N GLN A 21 -4.78 10.06 -4.20
CA GLN A 21 -5.56 11.16 -3.58
C GLN A 21 -6.72 11.63 -4.46
N SER A 22 -6.68 11.40 -5.77
CA SER A 22 -7.77 11.75 -6.69
C SER A 22 -8.91 10.73 -6.74
N PHE A 23 -8.74 9.57 -6.11
CA PHE A 23 -9.79 8.54 -6.07
C PHE A 23 -10.92 8.97 -5.13
N PRO A 24 -12.18 8.60 -5.44
CA PRO A 24 -13.33 8.84 -4.56
C PRO A 24 -13.34 7.94 -3.31
N HIS A 25 -12.29 7.16 -3.09
CA HIS A 25 -12.15 6.22 -1.98
C HIS A 25 -10.92 6.59 -1.16
N GLU A 26 -10.95 6.25 0.13
CA GLU A 26 -9.80 6.43 1.00
C GLU A 26 -8.78 5.34 0.65
N VAL A 27 -7.74 5.71 -0.09
CA VAL A 27 -6.63 4.82 -0.43
C VAL A 27 -5.40 5.23 0.37
N LYS A 28 -4.85 4.29 1.13
CA LYS A 28 -3.59 4.48 1.84
C LYS A 28 -2.52 3.58 1.26
N LEU A 29 -1.43 4.19 0.81
CA LEU A 29 -0.25 3.49 0.31
C LEU A 29 0.69 3.13 1.45
N PHE A 30 1.13 1.88 1.47
CA PHE A 30 2.13 1.33 2.36
C PHE A 30 3.27 0.74 1.53
N THR A 31 4.49 1.14 1.87
CA THR A 31 5.71 0.66 1.20
C THR A 31 6.55 -0.28 2.04
N LYS A 32 6.03 -0.66 3.22
CA LYS A 32 6.65 -1.57 4.18
C LYS A 32 5.55 -2.33 4.92
N LEU A 33 5.88 -3.53 5.39
CA LEU A 33 5.02 -4.30 6.28
C LEU A 33 5.62 -4.29 7.68
N ASP A 34 5.15 -3.36 8.52
CA ASP A 34 5.45 -3.27 9.95
C ASP A 34 4.19 -3.50 10.81
N GLU A 35 4.35 -3.56 12.13
CA GLU A 35 3.22 -3.81 13.06
C GLU A 35 2.09 -2.78 12.90
N GLN A 36 2.43 -1.51 12.68
CA GLN A 36 1.43 -0.46 12.47
C GLN A 36 0.65 -0.66 11.16
N THR A 37 1.35 -1.06 10.09
CA THR A 37 0.74 -1.41 8.81
C THR A 37 -0.20 -2.59 8.99
N VAL A 38 0.23 -3.65 9.69
CA VAL A 38 -0.59 -4.84 9.95
C VAL A 38 -1.88 -4.50 10.70
N GLU A 39 -1.82 -3.66 11.74
CA GLU A 39 -3.04 -3.23 12.44
C GLU A 39 -3.98 -2.46 11.51
N HIS A 40 -3.46 -1.57 10.66
CA HIS A 40 -4.28 -0.84 9.70
C HIS A 40 -4.92 -1.76 8.64
N LEU A 41 -4.21 -2.81 8.21
CA LEU A 41 -4.73 -3.78 7.24
C LEU A 41 -5.94 -4.58 7.77
N LYS A 42 -6.16 -4.64 9.10
CA LYS A 42 -7.34 -5.29 9.67
C LYS A 42 -8.63 -4.47 9.49
N GLU A 43 -8.49 -3.18 9.21
CA GLU A 43 -9.62 -2.23 9.13
C GLU A 43 -10.04 -1.91 7.69
N VAL A 44 -9.31 -2.41 6.69
CA VAL A 44 -9.60 -2.13 5.28
C VAL A 44 -10.53 -3.16 4.66
N GLU A 45 -11.31 -2.70 3.69
CA GLU A 45 -12.24 -3.55 2.94
C GLU A 45 -11.55 -4.23 1.75
N VAL A 46 -10.51 -3.58 1.21
CA VAL A 46 -9.76 -4.05 0.05
C VAL A 46 -8.25 -3.89 0.30
N LEU A 47 -7.51 -4.94 0.00
CA LEU A 47 -6.05 -4.93 -0.05
C LEU A 47 -5.59 -5.12 -1.50
N VAL A 48 -4.82 -4.17 -2.01
CA VAL A 48 -4.09 -4.26 -3.28
C VAL A 48 -2.63 -4.51 -2.98
N SER A 49 -2.07 -5.62 -3.46
CA SER A 49 -0.64 -5.93 -3.31
C SER A 49 -0.09 -6.60 -4.56
N THR A 50 1.24 -6.64 -4.67
CA THR A 50 1.91 -7.42 -5.71
C THR A 50 2.38 -8.76 -5.14
N PRO A 51 2.42 -9.84 -5.94
CA PRO A 51 2.77 -11.18 -5.44
C PRO A 51 4.15 -11.28 -4.77
N PHE A 52 5.06 -10.37 -5.12
CA PHE A 52 6.45 -10.37 -4.68
C PHE A 52 6.73 -9.43 -3.51
N PHE A 53 5.73 -8.72 -2.98
CA PHE A 53 5.88 -7.78 -1.87
C PHE A 53 4.94 -8.15 -0.72
N PRO A 54 5.43 -8.28 0.53
CA PRO A 54 6.71 -7.79 1.05
C PRO A 54 7.91 -8.76 0.90
N PHE A 55 7.77 -9.85 0.14
CA PHE A 55 8.80 -10.89 -0.02
C PHE A 55 9.89 -10.60 -1.07
N THR A 56 10.30 -9.34 -1.25
CA THR A 56 11.58 -9.08 -1.90
C THR A 56 12.64 -9.40 -0.86
N CYS A 57 13.06 -10.67 -0.82
CA CYS A 57 14.17 -11.15 -0.02
C CYS A 57 15.36 -10.18 -0.13
N ASP A 58 16.03 -9.91 0.98
CA ASP A 58 17.38 -9.36 0.95
C ASP A 58 18.21 -10.18 -0.07
N PRO A 59 18.99 -9.52 -0.94
CA PRO A 59 19.76 -10.18 -1.99
C PRO A 59 20.75 -11.22 -1.45
#